data_AF-A0A7W2NFD0-F1
#
_entry.id   AF-A0A7W2NFD0-F1
#
_cell.length_a   1.000
_cell.length_b   1.000
_cell.length_c   1.000
_cell.angle_alpha   90.00
_cell.angle_beta   90.00
_cell.angle_gamma   90.00
#
_symmetry.space_group_name_H-M   'P 1'
#
loop_
_entity.id
_entity.type
_entity.pdbx_description
1 polymer ?
#
loop_
_entity_poly.entity_id
_entity_poly.type
_entity_poly.pdbx_seq_one_letter_code
_entity_poly.pdbx_strand_id
1 'polypeptide(L)'
;MLTTHIKKACVLLIKDFDEDRDELIASVLFGEVTSDETKRYKKGFCVIKSPIINRWNNEFKTQTGSLYISEENSSSLIISVSEWYMIRDKLLSPNELLTLIVNHFQQNYSNQYSQNKKG
;
A
#
# COMPACT_ATOMS: atom_id res chain seq x y z
N MET A 1 -6.13 -6.90 -24.42
CA MET A 1 -5.23 -7.16 -23.28
C MET A 1 -6.11 -7.59 -22.13
N LEU A 2 -5.88 -8.75 -21.51
CA LEU A 2 -6.73 -9.23 -20.42
C LEU A 2 -6.55 -8.34 -19.19
N THR A 3 -7.64 -8.00 -18.51
CA THR A 3 -7.65 -7.06 -17.38
C THR A 3 -7.99 -7.72 -16.05
N THR A 4 -7.57 -7.08 -14.97
CA THR A 4 -8.03 -7.40 -13.62
C THR A 4 -8.72 -6.15 -13.05
N HIS A 5 -9.99 -6.25 -12.69
CA HIS A 5 -10.72 -5.16 -12.05
C HIS A 5 -10.54 -5.22 -10.54
N ILE A 6 -10.32 -4.05 -9.94
CA ILE A 6 -10.07 -3.90 -8.51
C ILE A 6 -10.93 -2.78 -7.92
N LYS A 7 -11.18 -2.86 -6.62
CA LYS A 7 -11.72 -1.77 -5.80
C LYS A 7 -10.74 -1.42 -4.68
N LYS A 8 -11.01 -0.34 -3.95
CA LYS A 8 -10.11 0.17 -2.87
C LYS A 8 -8.68 0.35 -3.37
N ALA A 9 -8.52 0.80 -4.62
CA ALA A 9 -7.20 0.94 -5.21
C ALA A 9 -6.41 2.03 -4.48
N CYS A 10 -5.16 1.71 -4.13
CA CYS A 10 -4.25 2.63 -3.49
C CYS A 10 -2.86 2.50 -4.11
N VAL A 11 -2.27 3.63 -4.49
CA VAL A 11 -0.87 3.68 -4.92
C VAL A 11 0.01 3.91 -3.72
N LEU A 12 0.81 2.91 -3.37
CA LEU A 12 1.82 2.97 -2.33
C LEU A 12 3.08 3.61 -2.89
N LEU A 13 3.40 4.81 -2.42
CA LEU A 13 4.61 5.55 -2.76
C LEU A 13 5.68 5.20 -1.72
N ILE A 14 6.56 4.25 -2.07
CA ILE A 14 7.58 3.73 -1.18
C ILE A 14 8.78 4.68 -1.25
N LYS A 15 9.07 5.32 -0.12
CA LYS A 15 10.18 6.25 0.02
C LYS A 15 11.25 5.72 0.97
N ASP A 16 12.49 6.02 0.63
CA ASP A 16 13.57 6.00 1.61
C ASP A 16 13.53 7.31 2.41
N PHE A 17 13.76 7.22 3.71
CA PHE A 17 13.79 8.36 4.62
C PHE A 17 15.12 8.45 5.39
N ASP A 18 16.13 7.68 5.00
CA ASP A 18 17.42 7.66 5.67
C ASP A 18 18.26 8.90 5.36
N GLU A 19 18.87 9.49 6.40
CA GLU A 19 19.84 10.61 6.36
C GLU A 19 19.64 11.63 5.20
N ASP A 20 18.63 12.51 5.33
CA ASP A 20 18.32 13.62 4.42
C ASP A 20 17.92 13.26 2.98
N ARG A 21 17.68 11.97 2.68
CA ARG A 21 17.14 11.53 1.38
C ARG A 21 15.63 11.34 1.47
N ASP A 22 14.88 12.16 0.73
CA ASP A 22 13.44 11.96 0.44
C ASP A 22 13.29 11.36 -0.96
N GLU A 23 13.81 10.15 -1.16
CA GLU A 23 13.88 9.49 -2.46
C GLU A 23 12.70 8.53 -2.67
N LEU A 24 11.94 8.70 -3.76
CA LEU A 24 10.91 7.75 -4.18
C LEU A 24 11.57 6.53 -4.82
N ILE A 25 11.52 5.39 -4.12
CA ILE A 25 12.07 4.12 -4.60
C ILE A 25 11.14 3.49 -5.64
N ALA A 26 9.84 3.42 -5.33
CA ALA A 26 8.87 2.76 -6.19
C ALA A 26 7.44 3.22 -5.92
N SER A 27 6.59 3.10 -6.94
CA SER A 27 5.13 3.21 -6.83
C SER A 27 4.51 1.82 -7.03
N VAL A 28 3.77 1.33 -6.04
CA VAL A 28 3.18 -0.02 -6.06
C VAL A 28 1.66 0.06 -5.98
N LEU A 29 0.97 -0.79 -6.74
CA LEU A 29 -0.49 -0.90 -6.67
C LEU A 29 -0.92 -1.86 -5.55
N PHE A 30 -1.82 -1.37 -4.70
CA PHE A 30 -2.68 -2.15 -3.83
C PHE A 30 -4.13 -2.12 -4.38
N GLY A 31 -4.86 -3.22 -4.29
CA GLY A 31 -6.31 -3.25 -4.52
C GLY A 31 -6.95 -4.61 -4.24
N GLU A 32 -8.28 -4.65 -4.11
CA GLU A 32 -9.04 -5.89 -3.90
C GLU A 32 -9.74 -6.30 -5.21
N VAL A 33 -9.54 -7.54 -5.66
CA VAL A 33 -10.07 -8.02 -6.96
C VAL A 33 -11.59 -8.11 -6.94
N THR A 34 -12.24 -7.52 -7.93
CA THR A 34 -13.68 -7.64 -8.16
C THR A 34 -14.01 -8.58 -9.30
N SER A 35 -13.20 -8.58 -10.36
CA SER A 35 -13.21 -9.54 -11.47
C SER A 35 -11.82 -9.69 -12.09
N ASP A 36 -11.53 -10.83 -12.71
CA ASP A 36 -10.22 -11.08 -13.32
C ASP A 36 -10.33 -11.91 -14.61
N GLU A 37 -10.12 -11.28 -15.76
CA GLU A 37 -10.13 -11.92 -17.07
C GLU A 37 -8.90 -12.82 -17.27
N THR A 38 -7.82 -12.55 -16.54
CA THR A 38 -6.58 -13.34 -16.60
C THR A 38 -6.68 -14.69 -15.89
N LYS A 39 -7.73 -14.88 -15.07
CA LYS A 39 -7.95 -16.07 -14.22
C LYS A 39 -6.81 -16.36 -13.24
N ARG A 40 -6.01 -15.34 -12.88
CA ARG A 40 -4.91 -15.43 -11.91
C ARG A 40 -5.40 -15.27 -10.47
N TYR A 41 -6.46 -14.50 -10.25
CA TYR A 41 -6.96 -14.17 -8.91
C TYR A 41 -8.43 -14.53 -8.75
N LYS A 42 -8.79 -14.88 -7.51
CA LYS A 42 -10.18 -14.99 -7.09
C LYS A 42 -10.72 -13.61 -6.68
N LYS A 43 -12.02 -13.42 -6.82
CA LYS A 43 -12.71 -12.25 -6.27
C LYS A 43 -12.45 -12.14 -4.75
N GLY A 44 -12.20 -10.93 -4.28
CA GLY A 44 -11.84 -10.62 -2.89
C GLY A 44 -10.34 -10.77 -2.57
N PHE A 45 -9.52 -11.25 -3.51
CA PHE A 45 -8.09 -11.36 -3.28
C PHE A 45 -7.40 -9.98 -3.27
N CYS A 46 -6.49 -9.76 -2.32
CA CYS A 46 -5.69 -8.54 -2.25
C CYS A 46 -4.50 -8.62 -3.21
N VAL A 47 -4.49 -7.73 -4.18
CA VAL A 47 -3.42 -7.55 -5.14
C VAL A 47 -2.45 -6.53 -4.58
N ILE A 48 -1.22 -6.98 -4.32
CA ILE A 48 -0.05 -6.16 -4.03
C ILE A 48 0.99 -6.52 -5.10
N LYS A 49 1.40 -5.58 -5.95
CA LYS A 49 2.15 -5.88 -7.18
C LYS A 49 3.48 -5.16 -7.31
N SER A 50 4.30 -5.67 -8.22
CA SER A 50 5.52 -5.02 -8.70
C SER A 50 5.24 -3.59 -9.19
N PRO A 51 6.28 -2.75 -9.33
CA PRO A 51 6.14 -1.33 -9.62
C PRO A 51 5.19 -1.01 -10.78
N ILE A 52 4.38 0.03 -10.58
CA ILE A 52 3.56 0.65 -11.62
C ILE A 52 4.49 1.45 -12.52
N ILE A 53 4.38 1.25 -13.83
CA ILE A 53 5.14 2.00 -14.84
C ILE A 53 4.29 3.06 -15.53
N ASN A 54 2.97 2.93 -15.47
CA ASN A 54 2.03 3.91 -16.03
C ASN A 54 0.72 3.89 -15.23
N ARG A 55 0.20 5.09 -14.95
CA ARG A 55 -1.12 5.34 -14.40
C ARG A 55 -1.82 6.36 -15.28
N TRP A 56 -3.01 6.02 -15.75
CA TRP A 56 -3.88 6.94 -16.47
C TRP A 56 -5.32 6.78 -15.98
N ASN A 57 -5.90 7.82 -15.39
CA ASN A 57 -7.19 7.74 -14.71
C ASN A 57 -7.22 6.60 -13.68
N ASN A 58 -8.06 5.59 -13.94
CA ASN A 58 -8.23 4.40 -13.10
C ASN A 58 -7.50 3.16 -13.65
N GLU A 59 -6.66 3.33 -14.68
CA GLU A 59 -5.89 2.25 -15.27
C GLU A 59 -4.44 2.26 -14.75
N PHE A 60 -3.95 1.08 -14.41
CA PHE A 60 -2.61 0.87 -13.90
C PHE A 60 -1.91 -0.22 -14.69
N LYS A 61 -0.79 0.13 -15.31
CA LYS A 61 0.09 -0.82 -15.97
C LYS A 61 1.31 -1.07 -15.10
N THR A 62 1.53 -2.34 -14.77
CA THR A 62 2.71 -2.76 -14.00
C THR A 62 3.88 -3.10 -14.92
N GLN A 63 5.08 -3.12 -14.36
CA GLN A 63 6.31 -3.49 -15.07
C GLN A 63 6.24 -4.90 -15.69
N THR A 64 5.49 -5.81 -15.07
CA THR A 64 5.27 -7.18 -15.58
C THR A 64 4.30 -7.24 -16.78
N GLY A 65 3.79 -6.10 -17.23
CA GLY A 65 2.80 -6.02 -18.29
C GLY A 65 1.37 -6.36 -17.85
N SER A 66 1.09 -6.50 -16.55
CA SER A 66 -0.29 -6.65 -16.08
C SER A 66 -1.04 -5.31 -16.13
N LEU A 67 -2.30 -5.34 -16.57
CA LEU A 67 -3.22 -4.19 -16.58
C LEU A 67 -4.30 -4.36 -15.51
N TYR A 68 -4.44 -3.37 -14.65
CA TYR A 68 -5.47 -3.29 -13.62
C TYR A 68 -6.36 -2.08 -13.87
N ILE A 69 -7.66 -2.24 -13.64
CA ILE A 69 -8.65 -1.17 -13.74
C ILE A 69 -9.35 -1.02 -12.39
N SER A 70 -9.27 0.16 -11.81
CA SER A 70 -9.99 0.49 -10.58
C SER A 70 -11.43 0.91 -10.89
N GLU A 71 -12.38 0.34 -10.15
CA GLU A 71 -13.80 0.72 -10.23
C GLU A 71 -14.05 2.13 -9.68
N GLU A 72 -13.18 2.59 -8.78
CA GLU A 72 -13.24 3.89 -8.11
C GLU A 72 -11.95 4.68 -8.32
N ASN A 73 -11.95 5.96 -7.96
CA ASN A 73 -10.72 6.75 -7.94
C ASN A 73 -9.73 6.16 -6.93
N SER A 74 -8.49 5.94 -7.36
CA SER A 74 -7.45 5.45 -6.45
C SER A 74 -6.89 6.56 -5.57
N SER A 75 -6.66 6.26 -4.29
CA SER A 75 -5.85 7.11 -3.41
C SER A 75 -4.35 6.85 -3.60
N SER A 76 -3.52 7.68 -2.95
CA SER A 76 -2.09 7.42 -2.81
C SER A 76 -1.71 7.50 -1.34
N LEU A 77 -0.78 6.66 -0.89
CA LEU A 77 -0.23 6.67 0.46
C LEU A 77 1.29 6.61 0.40
N ILE A 78 1.97 7.54 1.07
CA ILE A 78 3.42 7.53 1.22
C ILE A 78 3.76 6.62 2.40
N ILE A 79 4.69 5.69 2.17
CA ILE A 79 5.16 4.73 3.18
C ILE A 79 6.68 4.57 3.10
N SER A 80 7.29 4.22 4.21
CA SER A 80 8.68 3.80 4.32
C SER A 80 8.91 2.39 3.76
N VAL A 81 10.16 2.03 3.54
CA VAL A 81 10.58 0.66 3.18
C VAL A 81 10.15 -0.37 4.23
N SER A 82 10.26 -0.03 5.52
CA SER A 82 9.82 -0.93 6.60
C SER A 82 8.31 -1.18 6.58
N GLU A 83 7.52 -0.14 6.33
CA GLU A 83 6.06 -0.24 6.25
C GLU A 83 5.62 -1.01 4.99
N TRP A 84 6.37 -0.87 3.89
CA TRP A 84 6.18 -1.69 2.70
C TRP A 84 6.35 -3.19 3.00
N TYR A 85 7.40 -3.59 3.72
CA TYR A 85 7.57 -4.98 4.13
C TYR A 85 6.41 -5.47 4.99
N MET A 86 5.89 -4.63 5.89
CA MET A 86 4.72 -4.99 6.70
C MET A 86 3.47 -5.23 5.83
N ILE A 87 3.16 -4.35 4.88
CA ILE A 87 2.02 -4.53 3.95
C ILE A 87 2.18 -5.82 3.16
N ARG A 88 3.35 -6.03 2.56
CA ARG A 88 3.60 -7.16 1.66
C ARG A 88 3.55 -8.50 2.40
N ASP A 89 4.21 -8.61 3.53
CA ASP A 89 4.41 -9.89 4.22
C ASP A 89 3.19 -10.30 5.06
N LYS A 90 2.43 -9.32 5.57
CA LYS A 90 1.20 -9.55 6.35
C LYS A 90 -0.08 -9.38 5.54
N LEU A 91 0.02 -9.04 4.24
CA LEU A 91 -1.10 -8.76 3.35
C LEU A 91 -2.06 -7.70 3.89
N LEU A 92 -1.51 -6.70 4.61
CA LEU A 92 -2.31 -5.64 5.21
C LEU A 92 -2.84 -4.69 4.14
N SER A 93 -4.07 -4.23 4.32
CA SER A 93 -4.56 -3.06 3.61
C SER A 93 -3.88 -1.77 4.09
N PRO A 94 -3.86 -0.72 3.27
CA PRO A 94 -3.32 0.59 3.67
C PRO A 94 -3.95 1.13 4.97
N ASN A 95 -5.25 0.90 5.18
CA ASN A 95 -5.96 1.33 6.39
C ASN A 95 -5.54 0.52 7.63
N GLU A 96 -5.28 -0.78 7.49
CA GLU A 96 -4.77 -1.60 8.58
C GLU A 96 -3.36 -1.20 8.96
N LEU A 97 -2.49 -0.89 7.99
CA LEU A 97 -1.17 -0.34 8.25
C LEU A 97 -1.27 0.96 9.06
N LEU A 98 -2.08 1.92 8.60
CA LEU A 98 -2.27 3.21 9.29
C LEU A 98 -2.74 3.01 10.73
N THR A 99 -3.66 2.07 10.95
CA THR A 99 -4.15 1.74 12.29
C THR A 99 -3.03 1.22 13.19
N LEU A 100 -2.16 0.33 12.68
CA LEU A 100 -1.02 -0.17 13.44
C LEU A 100 -0.02 0.93 13.79
N ILE A 101 0.27 1.82 12.86
CA ILE A 101 1.18 2.94 13.06
C ILE A 101 0.65 3.88 14.16
N VAL A 102 -0.63 4.30 14.04
CA VAL A 102 -1.28 5.17 15.03
C VAL A 102 -1.27 4.54 16.41
N ASN A 103 -1.63 3.26 16.52
CA ASN A 103 -1.63 2.54 17.79
C ASN A 103 -0.22 2.45 18.40
N HIS A 104 0.81 2.21 17.59
CA HIS A 104 2.20 2.17 18.05
C HIS A 104 2.64 3.54 18.60
N PHE A 105 2.34 4.64 17.91
CA PHE A 105 2.63 5.98 18.42
C PHE A 105 1.90 6.27 19.73
N GLN A 106 0.60 5.99 19.83
CA GLN A 106 -0.19 6.25 21.04
C GLN A 106 0.30 5.46 22.27
N GLN A 107 0.75 4.21 22.08
CA GLN A 107 1.36 3.42 23.15
C GLN A 107 2.69 4.03 23.62
N ASN A 108 3.54 4.47 22.69
CA ASN A 108 4.82 5.09 23.03
C ASN A 108 4.65 6.41 23.78
N TYR A 109 3.69 7.25 23.37
CA TYR A 109 3.35 8.47 24.12
C TYR A 109 2.86 8.14 25.54
N SER A 110 1.93 7.18 25.69
CA SER A 110 1.36 6.83 27.00
C SER A 110 2.38 6.23 27.98
N ASN A 111 3.35 5.47 27.46
CA ASN A 111 4.45 4.90 28.26
C ASN A 111 5.43 5.98 28.75
N GLN A 112 5.74 6.99 27.92
CA GLN A 112 6.60 8.12 28.32
C GLN A 112 5.97 8.95 29.46
N TYR A 113 4.66 9.24 29.39
CA TYR A 113 3.96 9.96 30.47
C TYR A 113 3.86 9.16 31.78
N SER A 114 3.77 7.83 31.70
CA SER A 114 3.67 6.96 32.88
C SER A 114 5.01 6.80 33.60
N GLN A 115 6.14 6.87 32.88
CA GLN A 115 7.48 6.85 33.48
C GLN A 115 7.84 8.21 34.12
N ASN A 116 7.41 9.32 33.54
CA ASN A 116 7.67 10.66 34.09
C ASN A 116 6.85 11.01 35.36
N LYS A 117 5.85 10.20 35.74
CA LYS A 117 5.08 10.36 37.00
C LYS A 117 5.62 9.54 38.18
N LYS A 118 6.67 8.74 37.96
CA LYS A 118 7.28 7.89 39.00
C LYS A 118 8.71 8.33 39.39
N GLY A 119 9.16 9.50 38.91
CA GLY A 119 10.44 10.12 39.25
C GLY A 119 10.28 11.29 40.19
#